data_AF-A0A3C0CYD2-F1
#
_entry.id   AF-A0A3C0CYD2-F1
#
_cell.length_a   1.000
_cell.length_b   1.000
_cell.length_c   1.000
_cell.angle_alpha   90.00
_cell.angle_beta   90.00
_cell.angle_gamma   90.00
#
_symmetry.space_group_name_H-M   'P 1'
#
loop_
_entity.id
_entity.type
_entity.pdbx_description
1 polymer ?
#
loop_
_entity_poly.entity_id
_entity_poly.type
_entity_poly.pdbx_seq_one_letter_code
_entity_poly.pdbx_strand_id
1 'polypeptide(L)'
;MTKDGGKDFIHFSRAEREALTGSYFTHNHPNGTSFSLEDVQFAIAHNLQKIRTVSPNGKYSITQPAKGWQKGNWGSIIKTSYTKHNNAVYSEFSKAIDERRMSRTVAEALHGHEVWSRVADETGLLYWRERWPGQIL
;
A
#
# COMPACT_ATOMS: atom_id res chain seq x y z
N MET A 1 -18.92 -10.06 19.38
CA MET A 1 -17.45 -10.22 19.47
C MET A 1 -16.85 -8.85 19.20
N THR A 2 -16.16 -8.27 20.17
CA THR A 2 -15.54 -6.93 20.03
C THR A 2 -14.07 -7.15 19.75
N LYS A 3 -13.54 -6.50 18.72
CA LYS A 3 -12.14 -6.61 18.32
C LYS A 3 -11.35 -5.49 18.99
N ASP A 4 -10.24 -5.84 19.65
CA ASP A 4 -9.39 -4.84 20.28
C ASP A 4 -8.62 -4.07 19.20
N GLY A 5 -8.72 -2.74 19.24
CA GLY A 5 -8.09 -1.84 18.29
C GLY A 5 -8.14 -0.40 18.78
N GLY A 6 -7.25 0.42 18.25
CA GLY A 6 -7.28 1.87 18.41
C GLY A 6 -7.83 2.56 17.16
N LYS A 7 -7.78 3.89 17.14
CA LYS A 7 -8.16 4.70 15.97
C LYS A 7 -7.39 4.29 14.70
N ASP A 8 -6.13 3.91 14.88
CA ASP A 8 -5.17 3.69 13.79
C ASP A 8 -4.57 2.27 13.76
N PHE A 9 -5.08 1.33 14.59
CA PHE A 9 -4.59 -0.05 14.60
C PHE A 9 -5.66 -1.04 15.03
N ILE A 10 -5.50 -2.30 14.62
CA ILE A 10 -6.37 -3.41 15.01
C ILE A 10 -5.47 -4.56 15.45
N HIS A 11 -5.75 -5.16 16.61
CA HIS A 11 -5.03 -6.35 17.04
C HIS A 11 -5.67 -7.61 16.47
N PHE A 12 -4.81 -8.52 15.99
CA PHE A 12 -5.18 -9.87 15.65
C PHE A 12 -4.59 -10.81 16.70
N SER A 13 -5.42 -11.66 17.29
CA SER A 13 -4.97 -12.79 18.10
C SER A 13 -4.12 -13.76 17.27
N ARG A 14 -3.40 -14.66 17.94
CA ARG A 14 -2.59 -15.67 17.24
C ARG A 14 -3.42 -16.53 16.29
N ALA A 15 -4.57 -17.02 16.74
CA ALA A 15 -5.45 -17.86 15.94
C ALA A 15 -5.99 -17.11 14.70
N GLU A 16 -6.34 -15.83 14.84
CA GLU A 16 -6.76 -15.03 13.70
C GLU A 16 -5.62 -14.83 12.69
N ARG A 17 -4.38 -14.61 13.16
CA ARG A 17 -3.21 -14.48 12.28
C ARG A 17 -2.89 -15.77 11.52
N GLU A 18 -3.11 -16.93 12.13
CA GLU A 18 -2.96 -18.22 11.45
C GLU A 18 -4.02 -18.38 10.34
N ALA A 19 -5.27 -17.97 10.61
CA ALA A 19 -6.36 -17.99 9.63
C ALA A 19 -6.21 -17.01 8.46
N LEU A 20 -5.29 -16.03 8.55
CA LEU A 20 -5.02 -15.07 7.47
C LEU A 20 -4.21 -15.68 6.31
N THR A 21 -3.49 -16.77 6.55
CA THR A 21 -2.62 -17.38 5.53
C THR A 21 -3.40 -17.75 4.27
N GLY A 22 -2.96 -17.26 3.11
CA GLY A 22 -3.63 -17.50 1.82
C GLY A 22 -4.97 -16.77 1.66
N SER A 23 -5.36 -15.91 2.60
CA SER A 23 -6.63 -15.20 2.56
C SER A 23 -6.55 -13.89 1.76
N TYR A 24 -7.71 -13.26 1.58
CA TYR A 24 -7.86 -11.96 0.95
C TYR A 24 -8.24 -10.96 2.04
N PHE A 25 -7.39 -9.97 2.26
CA PHE A 25 -7.64 -8.93 3.25
C PHE A 25 -8.10 -7.64 2.56
N THR A 26 -9.11 -6.98 3.11
CA THR A 26 -9.60 -5.69 2.61
C THR A 26 -9.85 -4.75 3.78
N HIS A 27 -9.30 -3.55 3.71
CA HIS A 27 -9.54 -2.46 4.67
C HIS A 27 -9.79 -1.14 3.96
N ASN A 28 -10.18 -0.12 4.73
CA ASN A 28 -10.53 1.19 4.19
C ASN A 28 -9.44 2.22 4.52
N HIS A 29 -9.14 3.12 3.58
CA HIS A 29 -8.34 4.34 3.81
C HIS A 29 -9.23 5.57 3.61
N PRO A 30 -9.89 6.07 4.68
CA PRO A 30 -10.82 7.19 4.57
C PRO A 30 -10.17 8.49 4.10
N ASN A 31 -8.85 8.64 4.29
CA ASN A 31 -8.06 9.80 3.85
C ASN A 31 -7.74 9.81 2.34
N GLY A 32 -8.12 8.77 1.59
CA GLY A 32 -7.91 8.75 0.14
C GLY A 32 -6.56 8.20 -0.33
N THR A 33 -5.67 7.78 0.56
CA THR A 33 -4.31 7.36 0.19
C THR A 33 -4.23 5.89 -0.24
N SER A 34 -3.16 5.53 -0.95
CA SER A 34 -2.75 4.14 -1.21
C SER A 34 -2.25 3.46 0.08
N PHE A 35 -1.70 2.24 -0.04
CA PHE A 35 -1.12 1.46 1.06
C PHE A 35 -0.01 2.19 1.81
N SER A 36 0.12 1.93 3.11
CA SER A 36 1.33 2.22 3.87
C SER A 36 2.35 1.07 3.72
N LEU A 37 3.58 1.27 4.19
CA LEU A 37 4.57 0.18 4.23
C LEU A 37 4.10 -0.94 5.16
N GLU A 38 3.47 -0.58 6.28
CA GLU A 38 2.97 -1.50 7.30
C GLU A 38 1.86 -2.41 6.73
N ASP A 39 0.97 -1.88 5.87
CA ASP A 39 -0.05 -2.69 5.18
C ASP A 39 0.60 -3.82 4.37
N VAL A 40 1.66 -3.50 3.63
CA VAL A 40 2.34 -4.47 2.76
C VAL A 40 3.20 -5.43 3.57
N GLN A 41 3.83 -4.95 4.65
CA GLN A 41 4.54 -5.81 5.60
C GLN A 41 3.59 -6.78 6.30
N PHE A 42 2.39 -6.34 6.67
CA PHE A 42 1.33 -7.20 7.20
C PHE A 42 0.94 -8.28 6.19
N ALA A 43 0.75 -7.92 4.92
CA ALA A 43 0.44 -8.88 3.86
C ALA A 43 1.53 -9.95 3.68
N ILE A 44 2.80 -9.54 3.72
CA ILE A 44 3.96 -10.44 3.65
C ILE A 44 4.03 -11.34 4.89
N ALA A 45 3.94 -10.76 6.09
CA ALA A 45 4.07 -11.47 7.36
C ALA A 45 2.98 -12.52 7.57
N HIS A 46 1.77 -12.26 7.10
CA HIS A 46 0.63 -13.17 7.19
C HIS A 46 0.39 -13.98 5.91
N ASN A 47 1.33 -13.93 4.98
CA ASN A 47 1.28 -14.67 3.72
C ASN A 47 -0.08 -14.56 3.00
N LEU A 48 -0.62 -13.34 2.93
CA LEU A 48 -1.91 -13.09 2.30
C LEU A 48 -1.84 -13.36 0.80
N GLN A 49 -2.90 -13.93 0.21
CA GLN A 49 -2.96 -14.05 -1.25
C GLN A 49 -3.20 -12.70 -1.92
N LYS A 50 -3.92 -11.79 -1.25
CA LYS A 50 -4.20 -10.44 -1.75
C LYS A 50 -4.52 -9.50 -0.59
N ILE A 51 -4.01 -8.27 -0.66
CA ILE A 51 -4.47 -7.15 0.17
C ILE A 51 -5.13 -6.10 -0.70
N ARG A 52 -6.19 -5.46 -0.20
CA ARG A 52 -6.90 -4.37 -0.87
C ARG A 52 -7.17 -3.24 0.10
N THR A 53 -7.05 -2.02 -0.43
CA THR A 53 -7.52 -0.83 0.26
C THR A 53 -8.62 -0.18 -0.57
N VAL A 54 -9.72 0.17 0.07
CA VAL A 54 -10.80 0.99 -0.52
C VAL A 54 -10.70 2.40 0.04
N SER A 55 -10.55 3.38 -0.84
CA SER A 55 -10.47 4.80 -0.47
C SER A 55 -11.51 5.62 -1.25
N PRO A 56 -11.81 6.86 -0.84
CA PRO A 56 -12.64 7.77 -1.62
C PRO A 56 -12.15 8.01 -3.06
N ASN A 57 -10.86 7.77 -3.34
CA ASN A 57 -10.23 8.02 -4.64
C ASN A 57 -10.17 6.76 -5.53
N GLY A 58 -10.46 5.58 -4.99
CA GLY A 58 -10.39 4.34 -5.73
C GLY A 58 -10.17 3.10 -4.86
N LYS A 59 -9.76 2.03 -5.52
CA LYS A 59 -9.34 0.77 -4.90
C LYS A 59 -7.91 0.47 -5.30
N TYR A 60 -7.11 0.07 -4.33
CA TYR A 60 -5.75 -0.41 -4.52
C TYR A 60 -5.70 -1.89 -4.18
N SER A 61 -4.87 -2.65 -4.89
CA SER A 61 -4.63 -4.05 -4.55
C SER A 61 -3.19 -4.46 -4.79
N ILE A 62 -2.67 -5.30 -3.90
CA ILE A 62 -1.43 -6.03 -4.10
C ILE A 62 -1.75 -7.51 -4.05
N THR A 63 -1.36 -8.24 -5.08
CA THR A 63 -1.50 -9.69 -5.16
C THR A 63 -0.18 -10.36 -4.83
N GLN A 64 -0.24 -11.46 -4.10
CA GLN A 64 0.93 -12.30 -3.89
C GLN A 64 1.53 -12.74 -5.24
N PRO A 65 2.85 -12.60 -5.44
CA PRO A 65 3.50 -13.13 -6.63
C PRO A 65 3.32 -14.64 -6.76
N ALA A 66 3.37 -15.18 -7.98
CA ALA A 66 3.13 -16.62 -8.24
C ALA A 66 4.05 -17.58 -7.45
N LYS A 67 5.25 -17.11 -7.06
CA LYS A 67 6.23 -17.87 -6.26
C LYS A 67 6.07 -17.65 -4.74
N GLY A 68 4.95 -17.05 -4.33
CA GLY A 68 4.67 -16.67 -2.95
C GLY A 68 5.50 -15.49 -2.46
N TRP A 69 5.26 -15.09 -1.20
CA TRP A 69 6.12 -14.14 -0.47
C TRP A 69 7.44 -14.79 0.01
N GLN A 70 7.59 -16.10 -0.20
CA GLN A 70 8.59 -16.96 0.42
C GLN A 70 9.93 -17.02 -0.31
N LYS A 71 10.08 -16.42 -1.51
CA LYS A 71 11.40 -16.23 -2.12
C LYS A 71 12.18 -15.09 -1.44
N GLY A 72 12.66 -15.35 -0.22
CA GLY A 72 14.05 -15.03 0.12
C GLY A 72 14.39 -13.63 0.59
N ASN A 73 13.47 -12.87 1.22
CA ASN A 73 13.63 -11.56 1.91
C ASN A 73 12.67 -10.43 1.44
N TRP A 74 11.50 -10.76 0.86
CA TRP A 74 10.53 -9.77 0.37
C TRP A 74 10.29 -8.60 1.31
N GLY A 75 10.16 -8.82 2.62
CA GLY A 75 10.00 -7.75 3.60
C GLY A 75 11.15 -6.72 3.57
N SER A 76 12.40 -7.18 3.39
CA SER A 76 13.57 -6.30 3.25
C SER A 76 13.65 -5.67 1.87
N ILE A 77 13.42 -6.41 0.78
CA ILE A 77 13.41 -5.87 -0.59
C ILE A 77 12.38 -4.74 -0.70
N ILE A 78 11.15 -4.99 -0.26
CA ILE A 78 10.06 -4.02 -0.30
C ILE A 78 10.37 -2.83 0.58
N LYS A 79 10.87 -3.03 1.81
CA LYS A 79 11.25 -1.91 2.67
C LYS A 79 12.33 -1.03 2.03
N THR A 80 13.36 -1.63 1.43
CA THR A 80 14.45 -0.89 0.77
C THR A 80 13.94 -0.13 -0.46
N SER A 81 13.21 -0.79 -1.35
CA SER A 81 12.62 -0.18 -2.56
C SER A 81 11.62 0.92 -2.20
N TYR A 82 10.73 0.66 -1.23
CA TYR A 82 9.78 1.66 -0.72
C TYR A 82 10.51 2.88 -0.15
N THR A 83 11.51 2.70 0.69
CA THR A 83 12.24 3.84 1.29
C THR A 83 12.92 4.69 0.22
N LYS A 84 13.56 4.04 -0.75
CA LYS A 84 14.19 4.70 -1.92
C LYS A 84 13.16 5.52 -2.70
N HIS A 85 12.06 4.90 -3.14
CA HIS A 85 11.07 5.58 -3.97
C HIS A 85 10.24 6.60 -3.19
N ASN A 86 9.93 6.35 -1.93
CA ASN A 86 9.26 7.31 -1.07
C ASN A 86 10.04 8.63 -0.96
N ASN A 87 11.36 8.54 -0.74
CA ASN A 87 12.22 9.72 -0.68
C ASN A 87 12.33 10.43 -2.03
N ALA A 88 12.44 9.67 -3.12
CA ALA A 88 12.50 10.23 -4.47
C ALA A 88 11.20 10.97 -4.84
N VAL A 89 10.05 10.32 -4.69
CA VAL A 89 8.73 10.90 -4.96
C VAL A 89 8.48 12.11 -4.07
N TYR A 90 8.83 12.05 -2.78
CA TYR A 90 8.70 13.20 -1.89
C TYR A 90 9.49 14.42 -2.40
N SER A 91 10.75 14.21 -2.80
CA SER A 91 11.60 15.27 -3.34
C SER A 91 11.04 15.85 -4.64
N GLU A 92 10.62 14.98 -5.57
CA GLU A 92 10.04 15.37 -6.86
C GLU A 92 8.73 16.15 -6.71
N PHE A 93 7.84 15.70 -5.83
CA PHE A 93 6.55 16.34 -5.59
C PHE A 93 6.73 17.65 -4.84
N SER A 94 7.66 17.72 -3.88
CA SER A 94 8.01 18.98 -3.20
C SER A 94 8.49 20.02 -4.20
N LYS A 95 9.41 19.65 -5.09
CA LYS A 95 9.86 20.53 -6.18
C LYS A 95 8.72 20.96 -7.11
N ALA A 96 7.82 20.05 -7.45
CA ALA A 96 6.65 20.37 -8.27
C ALA A 96 5.68 21.35 -7.59
N ILE A 97 5.54 21.26 -6.27
CA ILE A 97 4.75 22.19 -5.46
C ILE A 97 5.40 23.57 -5.44
N ASP A 98 6.71 23.65 -5.18
CA ASP A 98 7.46 24.91 -5.14
C ASP A 98 7.39 25.65 -6.48
N GLU A 99 7.46 24.90 -7.59
CA GLU A 99 7.31 25.42 -8.96
C GLU A 99 5.85 25.61 -9.39
N ARG A 100 4.88 25.42 -8.49
CA ARG A 100 3.42 25.57 -8.74
C ARG A 100 2.87 24.71 -9.88
N ARG A 101 3.55 23.60 -10.20
CA ARG A 101 3.11 22.60 -11.18
C ARG A 101 2.20 21.54 -10.56
N MET A 102 2.15 21.47 -9.23
CA MET A 102 1.33 20.51 -8.48
C MET A 102 0.80 21.18 -7.21
N SER A 103 -0.45 20.90 -6.81
CA SER A 103 -0.97 21.32 -5.50
C SER A 103 -0.62 20.29 -4.43
N ARG A 104 -0.57 20.72 -3.17
CA ARG A 104 -0.35 19.81 -2.03
C ARG A 104 -1.39 18.69 -1.97
N THR A 105 -2.65 18.99 -2.20
CA THR A 105 -3.74 17.99 -2.21
C THR A 105 -3.56 16.94 -3.30
N VAL A 106 -3.11 17.35 -4.49
CA VAL A 106 -2.80 16.41 -5.59
C VAL A 106 -1.60 15.54 -5.20
N ALA A 107 -0.55 16.14 -4.65
CA ALA A 107 0.64 15.41 -4.19
C ALA A 107 0.25 14.34 -3.14
N GLU A 108 -0.51 14.70 -2.13
CA GLU A 108 -0.98 13.79 -1.06
C GLU A 108 -1.80 12.62 -1.62
N ALA A 109 -2.71 12.89 -2.57
CA ALA A 109 -3.54 11.86 -3.19
C ALA A 109 -2.75 10.89 -4.09
N LEU A 110 -1.70 11.38 -4.76
CA LEU A 110 -0.93 10.59 -5.73
C LEU A 110 0.33 9.94 -5.14
N HIS A 111 0.90 10.47 -4.06
CA HIS A 111 2.20 10.05 -3.53
C HIS A 111 2.29 8.55 -3.31
N GLY A 112 1.34 7.99 -2.56
CA GLY A 112 1.33 6.55 -2.30
C GLY A 112 1.17 5.71 -3.57
N HIS A 113 0.38 6.18 -4.54
CA HIS A 113 0.24 5.47 -5.81
C HIS A 113 1.55 5.46 -6.60
N GLU A 114 2.21 6.60 -6.69
CA GLU A 114 3.47 6.75 -7.41
C GLU A 114 4.57 5.87 -6.78
N VAL A 115 4.69 5.90 -5.44
CA VAL A 115 5.65 5.05 -4.72
C VAL A 115 5.41 3.57 -5.01
N TRP A 116 4.17 3.08 -4.88
CA TRP A 116 3.87 1.66 -5.07
C TRP A 116 3.97 1.22 -6.53
N SER A 117 3.74 2.12 -7.49
CA SER A 117 3.96 1.84 -8.91
C SER A 117 5.45 1.63 -9.19
N ARG A 118 6.32 2.51 -8.69
CA ARG A 118 7.78 2.35 -8.85
C ARG A 118 8.34 1.13 -8.12
N VAL A 119 7.83 0.82 -6.93
CA VAL A 119 8.19 -0.41 -6.21
C VAL A 119 7.77 -1.64 -7.02
N ALA A 120 6.57 -1.63 -7.61
CA ALA A 120 6.09 -2.72 -8.45
C ALA A 120 6.96 -2.93 -9.68
N ASP A 121 7.33 -1.86 -10.37
CA ASP A 121 8.22 -1.91 -11.54
C ASP A 121 9.62 -2.45 -11.18
N GLU A 122 10.19 -2.03 -10.05
CA GLU A 122 11.53 -2.47 -9.61
C GLU A 122 11.55 -3.92 -9.12
N THR A 123 10.51 -4.36 -8.41
CA THR A 123 10.52 -5.63 -7.67
C THR A 123 9.70 -6.73 -8.32
N GLY A 124 8.84 -6.40 -9.29
CA GLY A 124 7.84 -7.31 -9.84
C GLY A 124 6.64 -7.54 -8.90
N LEU A 125 6.43 -6.68 -7.90
CA LEU A 125 5.25 -6.72 -7.04
C LEU A 125 3.98 -6.49 -7.87
N LEU A 126 2.95 -7.32 -7.69
CA LEU A 126 1.71 -7.21 -8.46
C LEU A 126 0.76 -6.17 -7.85
N TYR A 127 1.09 -4.90 -8.06
CA TYR A 127 0.30 -3.74 -7.65
C TYR A 127 -0.72 -3.34 -8.73
N TRP A 128 -1.90 -2.90 -8.29
CA TRP A 128 -2.95 -2.39 -9.16
C TRP A 128 -3.73 -1.25 -8.49
N ARG A 129 -4.15 -0.27 -9.28
CA ARG A 129 -5.06 0.81 -8.89
C ARG A 129 -6.27 0.85 -9.84
N GLU A 130 -7.45 0.95 -9.25
CA GLU A 130 -8.71 1.24 -9.94
C GLU A 130 -9.25 2.56 -9.41
N ARG A 131 -9.59 3.51 -10.28
CA ARG A 131 -10.18 4.80 -9.90
C ARG A 131 -11.69 4.75 -9.99
N TRP A 132 -12.39 5.44 -9.09
CA TRP A 132 -13.84 5.60 -9.22
C TRP A 132 -14.18 6.54 -10.37
N PRO A 133 -15.30 6.31 -11.08
CA PRO A 133 -15.77 7.22 -12.12
C PRO A 133 -15.93 8.66 -11.59
N GLY A 134 -15.48 9.65 -12.35
CA GLY A 134 -15.65 11.07 -12.02
C GLY A 134 -14.60 11.68 -11.07
N GLN A 135 -13.62 10.89 -10.60
CA GLN A 135 -12.47 11.41 -9.83
C GLN A 135 -11.40 11.98 -10.79
N ILE A 136 -10.98 13.24 -10.59
CA ILE A 136 -10.04 13.98 -11.46
C ILE A 136 -8.57 13.88 -10.95
N LEU A 137 -8.30 12.96 -10.02
CA LEU A 137 -6.96 12.70 -9.46
C LEU A 137 -6.40 11.33 -9.91
#